data_AF-A0A1U7EXN0-F1
#
_entry.id   AF-A0A1U7EXN0-F1
#
_cell.length_a   1.000
_cell.length_b   1.000
_cell.length_c   1.000
_cell.angle_alpha   90.00
_cell.angle_beta   90.00
_cell.angle_gamma   90.00
#
_symmetry.space_group_name_H-M   'P 1'
#
loop_
_entity.id
_entity.type
_entity.pdbx_description
1 polymer ?
#
loop_
_entity_poly.entity_id
_entity_poly.type
_entity_poly.pdbx_seq_one_letter_code
_entity_poly.pdbx_strand_id
1 'polypeptide(L)'
;MFWKTLAVAYGVFAAVFPEKKLEYLTRMVLVGYENPEDLEPSDWYVSAVRTEGVLVALAGVGSIVLSLVAASSDTEDAAATGDETDE
;
A
#
# COMPACT_ATOMS: atom_id res chain seq x y z
N MET A 1 -11.55 -5.75 1.37
CA MET A 1 -10.89 -5.36 0.09
C MET A 1 -10.44 -3.90 0.05
N PHE A 2 -11.32 -2.93 0.37
CA PHE A 2 -11.07 -1.48 0.21
C PHE A 2 -9.70 -0.96 0.69
N TRP A 3 -9.28 -1.32 1.90
CA TRP A 3 -8.00 -0.84 2.45
C TRP A 3 -6.78 -1.35 1.67
N LYS A 4 -6.84 -2.58 1.14
CA LYS A 4 -5.72 -3.19 0.39
C LYS A 4 -5.52 -2.49 -0.96
N THR A 5 -6.62 -2.23 -1.67
CA THR A 5 -6.60 -1.47 -2.92
C THR A 5 -6.15 -0.03 -2.69
N LEU A 6 -6.54 0.58 -1.57
CA LEU A 6 -6.06 1.91 -1.18
C LEU A 6 -4.55 1.93 -0.94
N ALA A 7 -4.00 0.92 -0.24
CA ALA A 7 -2.57 0.79 -0.01
C ALA A 7 -1.78 0.65 -1.32
N VAL A 8 -2.28 -0.15 -2.28
CA VAL A 8 -1.66 -0.26 -3.62
C VAL A 8 -1.67 1.09 -4.33
N ALA A 9 -2.84 1.75 -4.39
CA ALA A 9 -2.97 3.05 -5.06
C ALA A 9 -2.06 4.12 -4.44
N TYR A 10 -2.02 4.19 -3.11
CA TYR A 10 -1.15 5.11 -2.37
C TYR A 10 0.34 4.82 -2.62
N GLY A 11 0.75 3.54 -2.55
CA GLY A 11 2.13 3.13 -2.82
C GLY A 11 2.57 3.50 -4.23
N VAL A 12 1.73 3.22 -5.24
CA VAL A 12 2.00 3.60 -6.64
C VAL A 12 2.11 5.10 -6.79
N PHE A 13 1.18 5.86 -6.21
CA PHE A 13 1.24 7.33 -6.25
C PHE A 13 2.53 7.86 -5.62
N ALA A 14 2.92 7.36 -4.45
CA ALA A 14 4.16 7.75 -3.77
C ALA A 14 5.42 7.37 -4.56
N ALA A 15 5.41 6.24 -5.28
CA ALA A 15 6.52 5.79 -6.11
C ALA A 15 6.69 6.66 -7.38
N VAL A 16 5.58 6.98 -8.06
CA VAL A 16 5.59 7.71 -9.33
C VAL A 16 5.76 9.21 -9.11
N PHE A 17 5.11 9.77 -8.09
CA PHE A 17 5.07 11.20 -7.80
C PHE A 17 5.63 11.54 -6.41
N PRO A 18 6.89 11.17 -6.09
CA PRO A 18 7.47 11.40 -4.76
C PRO A 18 7.53 12.88 -4.40
N GLU A 19 7.88 13.75 -5.36
CA GLU A 19 7.94 15.20 -5.14
C GLU A 19 6.57 15.81 -4.81
N LYS A 20 5.50 15.34 -5.47
CA LYS A 20 4.14 15.83 -5.20
C LYS A 20 3.62 15.38 -3.84
N LYS A 21 3.96 14.15 -3.43
CA LYS A 21 3.70 13.66 -2.07
C LYS A 21 4.40 14.57 -1.05
N LEU A 22 5.67 14.88 -1.28
CA LEU A 22 6.47 15.72 -0.39
C LEU A 22 5.97 17.17 -0.35
N GLU A 23 5.65 17.80 -1.47
CA GLU A 23 5.07 19.16 -1.52
C GLU A 23 3.80 19.25 -0.65
N TYR A 24 2.91 18.27 -0.78
CA TYR A 24 1.69 18.21 0.01
C TYR A 24 1.96 17.98 1.49
N LEU A 25 2.84 17.03 1.82
CA LEU A 25 3.22 16.73 3.21
C LEU A 25 3.90 17.92 3.87
N THR A 26 4.79 18.62 3.18
CA THR A 26 5.44 19.83 3.67
C THR A 26 4.40 20.87 4.05
N ARG A 27 3.42 21.17 3.18
CA ARG A 27 2.36 22.14 3.50
C ARG A 27 1.45 21.71 4.65
N MET A 28 1.16 20.41 4.77
CA MET A 28 0.22 19.90 5.78
C MET A 28 0.88 19.71 7.15
N VAL A 29 2.08 19.11 7.17
CA VAL A 29 2.80 18.75 8.39
C VAL A 29 3.53 19.96 8.97
N LEU A 30 4.01 20.86 8.10
CA LEU A 30 4.81 22.03 8.51
C LEU A 30 4.01 23.33 8.42
N VAL A 31 2.67 23.27 8.43
CA VAL A 31 1.77 24.44 8.36
C VAL A 31 2.04 25.49 9.46
N GLY A 32 2.62 25.08 10.58
CA GLY A 32 2.99 25.97 11.70
C GLY A 32 4.42 26.51 11.65
N TYR A 33 5.21 26.15 10.64
CA TYR A 33 6.56 26.70 10.44
C TYR A 33 6.46 28.03 9.67
N GLU A 34 7.41 28.93 9.87
CA GLU A 34 7.38 30.24 9.22
C GLU A 34 7.65 30.17 7.71
N ASN A 35 8.43 29.18 7.24
CA ASN A 35 8.81 29.05 5.83
C ASN A 35 8.86 27.57 5.37
N PRO A 36 7.77 26.80 5.47
CA PRO A 36 7.76 25.41 5.05
C PRO A 36 7.94 25.23 3.53
N GLU A 37 7.46 26.19 2.73
CA GLU A 37 7.57 26.17 1.27
C GLU A 37 9.00 26.33 0.75
N ASP A 38 9.91 26.87 1.56
CA ASP A 38 11.32 27.06 1.20
C ASP A 38 12.14 25.75 1.35
N LEU A 39 11.52 24.69 1.84
CA LEU A 39 12.18 23.41 2.06
C LEU A 39 12.21 22.57 0.78
N GLU A 40 13.40 22.47 0.18
CA GLU A 40 13.64 21.56 -0.93
C GLU A 40 14.14 20.20 -0.41
N PRO A 41 13.47 19.09 -0.78
CA PRO A 41 13.95 17.77 -0.42
C PRO A 41 15.21 17.42 -1.22
N SER A 42 16.23 16.94 -0.53
CA SER A 42 17.44 16.40 -1.17
C SER A 42 17.12 15.16 -2.03
N ASP A 43 17.86 14.96 -3.12
CA ASP A 43 17.65 13.86 -4.09
C ASP A 43 17.58 12.46 -3.47
N TRP A 44 18.41 12.19 -2.45
CA TRP A 44 18.40 10.89 -1.77
C TRP A 44 17.08 10.65 -1.02
N TYR A 45 16.45 11.71 -0.52
CA TYR A 45 15.19 11.64 0.20
C TYR A 45 14.02 11.42 -0.78
N VAL A 46 14.03 12.09 -1.93
CA VAL A 46 13.08 11.80 -3.03
C VAL A 46 13.18 10.33 -3.46
N SER A 47 14.40 9.82 -3.56
CA SER A 47 14.66 8.40 -3.87
C SER A 47 14.15 7.47 -2.77
N ALA A 48 14.33 7.82 -1.50
CA ALA A 48 13.84 7.04 -0.37
C ALA A 48 12.30 6.97 -0.36
N VAL A 49 11.62 8.09 -0.60
CA VAL A 49 10.15 8.15 -0.70
C VAL A 49 9.62 7.33 -1.88
N ARG A 50 10.33 7.33 -3.01
CA ARG A 50 9.98 6.47 -4.14
C ARG A 50 10.09 5.00 -3.75
N THR A 51 11.18 4.60 -3.11
CA THR A 51 11.38 3.21 -2.63
C THR A 51 10.32 2.81 -1.61
N GLU A 52 10.00 3.68 -0.66
CA GLU A 52 8.91 3.48 0.30
C GLU A 52 7.58 3.22 -0.44
N GLY A 53 7.24 4.03 -1.44
CA GLY A 53 6.05 3.85 -2.26
C GLY A 53 6.01 2.48 -2.95
N VAL A 54 7.14 2.04 -3.53
CA VAL A 54 7.25 0.71 -4.16
C VAL A 54 7.01 -0.40 -3.13
N LEU A 55 7.64 -0.32 -1.96
CA LEU A 55 7.47 -1.32 -0.89
C LEU A 55 6.02 -1.39 -0.42
N VAL A 56 5.37 -0.24 -0.23
CA VAL A 56 3.95 -0.18 0.17
C VAL A 56 3.04 -0.77 -0.90
N ALA A 57 3.30 -0.48 -2.19
CA ALA A 57 2.54 -1.06 -3.29
C ALA A 57 2.69 -2.59 -3.33
N LEU A 58 3.92 -3.09 -3.21
CA LEU A 58 4.21 -4.54 -3.18
C LEU A 58 3.54 -5.22 -1.98
N ALA A 59 3.58 -4.62 -0.79
CA ALA A 59 2.89 -5.14 0.39
C ALA A 59 1.37 -5.21 0.18
N GLY A 60 0.78 -4.18 -0.43
CA GLY A 60 -0.64 -4.15 -0.80
C GLY A 60 -1.00 -5.28 -1.76
N VAL A 61 -0.22 -5.46 -2.83
CA VAL A 61 -0.41 -6.55 -3.82
C VAL A 61 -0.25 -7.91 -3.16
N GLY A 62 0.81 -8.11 -2.36
CA GLY A 62 1.05 -9.36 -1.64
C GLY A 62 -0.09 -9.72 -0.70
N SER A 63 -0.67 -8.74 0.00
CA SER A 63 -1.86 -8.95 0.83
C SER A 63 -3.08 -9.39 0.02
N ILE A 64 -3.30 -8.83 -1.18
CA ILE A 64 -4.38 -9.24 -2.07
C ILE A 64 -4.17 -10.69 -2.52
N VAL A 65 -2.98 -11.01 -3.04
CA VAL A 65 -2.64 -12.36 -3.52
C VAL A 65 -2.80 -13.40 -2.42
N LEU A 66 -2.25 -13.14 -1.22
CA LEU A 66 -2.38 -14.05 -0.08
C LEU A 66 -3.85 -14.29 0.31
N SER A 67 -4.70 -13.27 0.20
CA SER A 67 -6.11 -13.41 0.56
C SER A 67 -6.92 -14.15 -0.49
N LEU A 68 -6.55 -14.03 -1.77
CA LEU A 68 -7.15 -14.83 -2.83
C LEU A 68 -6.78 -16.30 -2.67
N VAL A 69 -5.51 -16.60 -2.39
CA VAL A 69 -5.05 -17.97 -2.14
C VAL A 69 -5.77 -18.59 -0.93
N ALA A 70 -5.87 -17.86 0.19
CA ALA A 70 -6.56 -18.34 1.38
C ALA A 70 -8.05 -18.62 1.11
N ALA A 71 -8.75 -17.73 0.39
CA ALA A 71 -10.15 -17.91 0.05
C ALA A 71 -10.41 -19.13 -0.87
N SER A 72 -9.44 -19.47 -1.73
CA SER A 72 -9.50 -20.68 -2.55
C SER A 72 -9.40 -21.94 -1.70
N SER A 73 -8.51 -21.95 -0.70
CA SER A 73 -8.31 -23.10 0.19
C SER A 73 -9.51 -23.40 1.08
N ASP A 74 -10.20 -22.37 1.59
CA ASP A 74 -11.42 -22.55 2.41
C ASP A 74 -12.56 -23.23 1.61
N THR A 75 -12.59 -23.05 0.28
CA THR A 75 -13.64 -23.64 -0.58
C THR A 75 -13.40 -25.13 -0.83
N GLU A 76 -12.14 -25.57 -0.90
CA GLU A 76 -11.77 -26.98 -1.10
C GLU A 76 -12.01 -27.82 0.16
N ASP A 77 -11.75 -27.26 1.35
CA ASP A 77 -11.97 -27.96 2.63
C ASP A 77 -13.46 -28.14 2.97
N ALA A 78 -14.28 -27.14 2.62
CA ALA A 78 -15.75 -27.23 2.72
C ALA A 78 -16.37 -28.25 1.76
N ALA A 79 -15.74 -28.51 0.61
CA ALA A 79 -16.17 -29.54 -0.34
C ALA A 79 -15.75 -30.95 0.12
N ALA A 80 -14.61 -31.09 0.81
CA ALA A 80 -14.13 -32.37 1.33
C ALA A 80 -14.91 -32.88 2.55
N THR A 81 -15.52 -31.98 3.34
CA THR A 81 -16.31 -32.33 4.52
C THR A 81 -17.79 -32.61 4.23
N GLY A 82 -18.26 -32.35 3.00
CA GLY A 82 -19.65 -32.58 2.59
C GLY A 82 -19.99 -34.00 2.12
N ASP A 83 -19.01 -34.92 2.07
CA ASP A 83 -19.18 -36.30 1.59
C ASP A 83 -19.20 -37.36 2.71
N GLU A 84 -18.96 -36.97 3.98
CA GLU A 84 -19.07 -37.87 5.14
C GLU A 84 -20.43 -37.71 5.85
N THR A 85 -21.54 -38.01 5.19
CA THR A 85 -22.83 -38.29 5.87
C THR A 85 -23.75 -39.16 5.02
N ASP A 86 -23.36 -40.42 4.82
CA ASP A 86 -24.29 -41.53 4.61
C ASP A 86 -23.56 -42.83 4.98
N GLU A 87 -23.79 -43.32 6.21
CA GLU A 87 -24.04 -44.73 6.59
C GLU A 87 -24.20 -44.90 8.11
#